data_AF-A0AAV1WZJ5-F1
#
_entry.id   AF-A0AAV1WZJ5-F1
#
_cell.length_a   1.000
_cell.length_b   1.000
_cell.length_c   1.000
_cell.angle_alpha   90.00
_cell.angle_beta   90.00
_cell.angle_gamma   90.00
#
_symmetry.space_group_name_H-M   'P 1'
#
loop_
_entity.id
_entity.type
_entity.pdbx_description
1 polymer ?
#
loop_
_entity_poly.entity_id
_entity_poly.type
_entity_poly.pdbx_seq_one_letter_code
_entity_poly.pdbx_strand_id
1 'polypeptide(L)'
;MEVDVEGSVVGAEVQNGLAEPKLSDCSKEKEVPVERQVGSKQENFEETIHEPVIGEKHSAINSTDIAVDSNVISDMSGNELESKAEPSTDISNLKNIAAESKPEPSHQGDISVEGGNHGEADSRPKQEGSERTARVSFKSKCQELDSVKSTMNRLNNTISVGDIDNKIRNMEHMIQHETLPLNEEKQLIRQIKQLKQNRGEISSIIGKQDQSQQSTEQNDSIEEQTKRSVHLKKELDLLRNNLQKAETATKVAQKKYDDEWDKLSELQGRFNVADRIRQEAYTNLRALKSELHEKLYCVITKGQELAAGGKKEELQSFCIDKAINEFSDVV
;
A
#
# COMPACT_ATOMS: atom_id res chain seq x y z
N MET A 1 -52.67 -57.34 18.53
CA MET A 1 -52.58 -56.76 19.87
C MET A 1 -51.26 -56.02 19.92
N GLU A 2 -51.34 -54.73 19.58
CA GLU A 2 -50.28 -53.74 19.72
C GLU A 2 -50.58 -52.96 21.00
N VAL A 3 -49.59 -52.81 21.87
CA VAL A 3 -49.54 -51.73 22.86
C VAL A 3 -48.09 -51.60 23.32
N ASP A 4 -47.46 -50.47 23.02
CA ASP A 4 -46.36 -49.84 23.76
C ASP A 4 -46.27 -48.38 23.24
N VAL A 5 -46.78 -47.38 23.98
CA VAL A 5 -46.24 -46.65 25.16
C VAL A 5 -45.44 -45.40 24.75
N GLU A 6 -45.95 -44.26 25.22
CA GLU A 6 -45.48 -42.88 25.04
C GLU A 6 -44.24 -42.52 25.89
N GLY A 7 -43.57 -41.43 25.50
CA GLY A 7 -42.67 -40.63 26.34
C GLY A 7 -41.98 -39.53 25.51
N SER A 8 -42.56 -38.34 25.37
CA SER A 8 -42.45 -37.15 26.25
C SER A 8 -41.04 -36.53 26.33
N VAL A 9 -40.90 -35.37 25.69
CA VAL A 9 -39.71 -34.51 25.61
C VAL A 9 -39.87 -33.35 26.60
N VAL A 10 -38.94 -33.21 27.54
CA VAL A 10 -38.83 -32.05 28.44
C VAL A 10 -37.55 -31.30 28.09
N GLY A 11 -37.71 -30.04 27.65
CA GLY A 11 -36.63 -29.09 27.46
C GLY A 11 -36.28 -28.40 28.78
N ALA A 12 -34.98 -28.31 29.07
CA ALA A 12 -34.44 -27.58 30.21
C ALA A 12 -33.68 -26.33 29.71
N GLU A 13 -34.23 -25.15 30.01
CA GLU A 13 -33.52 -23.87 30.00
C GLU A 13 -32.72 -23.73 31.30
N VAL A 14 -31.42 -23.46 31.20
CA VAL A 14 -30.56 -23.10 32.34
C VAL A 14 -30.02 -21.69 32.08
N GLN A 15 -30.54 -20.74 32.86
CA GLN A 15 -30.00 -19.39 33.00
C GLN A 15 -28.87 -19.42 34.05
N ASN A 16 -27.66 -19.02 33.66
CA ASN A 16 -26.58 -18.71 34.58
C ASN A 16 -26.24 -17.22 34.46
N GLY A 17 -26.57 -16.46 35.51
CA GLY A 17 -26.07 -15.11 35.70
C GLY A 17 -24.66 -15.13 36.27
N LEU A 18 -23.82 -14.18 35.84
CA LEU A 18 -22.60 -13.84 36.55
C LEU A 18 -22.33 -12.34 36.45
N ALA A 19 -22.13 -11.75 37.61
CA ALA A 19 -22.09 -10.32 37.89
C ALA A 19 -20.77 -9.64 37.47
N GLU A 20 -20.87 -8.34 37.19
CA GLU A 20 -19.76 -7.40 37.07
C GLU A 20 -19.10 -7.12 38.44
N PRO A 21 -17.77 -6.91 38.49
CA PRO A 21 -17.15 -6.09 39.51
C PRO A 21 -16.57 -4.79 38.92
N LYS A 22 -16.92 -3.69 39.58
CA LYS A 22 -16.40 -2.34 39.40
C LYS A 22 -14.93 -2.28 39.82
N LEU A 23 -14.06 -1.76 38.95
CA LEU A 23 -12.69 -1.38 39.29
C LEU A 23 -12.68 0.02 39.92
N SER A 24 -12.19 0.10 41.15
CA SER A 24 -11.97 1.34 41.92
C SER A 24 -10.55 1.87 41.73
N ASP A 25 -10.44 3.19 41.68
CA ASP A 25 -9.22 4.00 41.61
C ASP A 25 -8.30 3.93 42.86
N CYS A 26 -7.09 4.49 42.65
CA CYS A 26 -6.02 4.86 43.60
C CYS A 26 -5.06 3.72 44.00
N SER A 27 -3.73 3.86 43.93
CA SER A 27 -2.92 4.98 44.44
C SER A 27 -1.52 5.05 43.83
N LYS A 28 -0.97 6.27 43.82
CA LYS A 28 0.42 6.62 43.52
C LYS A 28 1.33 6.28 44.72
N GLU A 29 2.39 5.52 44.51
CA GLU A 29 3.56 5.42 45.41
C GLU A 29 4.81 5.65 44.54
N LYS A 30 5.39 6.85 44.56
CA LYS A 30 6.46 7.32 45.47
C LYS A 30 7.78 6.56 45.31
N GLU A 31 8.65 7.15 44.51
CA GLU A 31 10.10 6.99 44.54
C GLU A 31 10.66 7.29 45.94
N VAL A 32 11.61 6.46 46.38
CA VAL A 32 12.65 6.84 47.34
C VAL A 32 13.98 6.29 46.81
N PRO A 33 15.06 7.10 46.79
CA PRO A 33 16.36 6.72 46.25
C PRO A 33 17.21 6.00 47.30
N VAL A 34 18.02 5.03 46.85
CA VAL A 34 19.11 4.48 47.66
C VAL A 34 20.41 4.69 46.90
N GLU A 35 21.13 5.74 47.27
CA GLU A 35 22.58 5.80 47.15
C GLU A 35 23.20 4.86 48.19
N ARG A 36 24.17 4.04 47.78
CA ARG A 36 25.50 4.05 48.42
C ARG A 36 26.54 3.27 47.61
N GLN A 37 27.62 3.99 47.37
CA GLN A 37 28.98 3.58 47.02
C GLN A 37 29.47 2.31 47.74
N VAL A 38 30.36 1.56 47.08
CA VAL A 38 31.75 1.19 47.44
C VAL A 38 32.21 0.28 46.27
N GLY A 39 33.21 0.57 45.45
CA GLY A 39 34.56 1.04 45.77
C GLY A 39 35.51 -0.15 45.91
N SER A 40 35.98 -0.74 44.79
CA SER A 40 37.20 -1.58 44.77
C SER A 40 37.77 -1.66 43.36
N LYS A 41 38.95 -1.07 43.20
CA LYS A 41 39.93 -1.28 42.12
C LYS A 41 40.41 -2.75 42.16
N GLN A 42 40.92 -3.28 41.05
CA GLN A 42 42.37 -3.49 40.85
C GLN A 42 42.70 -4.54 39.75
N GLU A 43 43.46 -4.06 38.75
CA GLU A 43 44.55 -4.69 37.96
C GLU A 43 44.34 -5.96 37.11
N ASN A 44 44.42 -5.73 35.78
CA ASN A 44 45.47 -6.19 34.85
C ASN A 44 46.21 -7.51 35.13
N PHE A 45 46.16 -8.41 34.16
CA PHE A 45 47.35 -9.12 33.67
C PHE A 45 47.29 -9.28 32.14
N GLU A 46 48.26 -8.66 31.45
CA GLU A 46 48.73 -9.00 30.12
C GLU A 46 49.62 -10.26 30.21
N GLU A 47 49.48 -11.21 29.28
CA GLU A 47 50.59 -12.10 28.89
C GLU A 47 50.36 -12.75 27.50
N THR A 48 50.77 -12.03 26.44
CA THR A 48 51.97 -12.29 25.64
C THR A 48 52.32 -13.74 25.19
N ILE A 49 52.14 -13.97 23.87
CA ILE A 49 52.96 -14.70 22.87
C ILE A 49 52.97 -16.26 22.86
N HIS A 50 52.51 -16.89 21.76
CA HIS A 50 53.37 -17.57 20.75
C HIS A 50 52.58 -18.28 19.62
N GLU A 51 52.82 -17.82 18.39
CA GLU A 51 52.68 -18.55 17.12
C GLU A 51 53.76 -19.66 17.03
N PRO A 52 53.52 -20.76 16.29
CA PRO A 52 54.08 -20.82 14.93
C PRO A 52 53.24 -21.58 13.87
N VAL A 53 53.21 -20.96 12.68
CA VAL A 53 53.53 -21.44 11.30
C VAL A 53 53.40 -22.95 10.96
N ILE A 54 53.00 -23.15 9.69
CA ILE A 54 53.04 -24.32 8.77
C ILE A 54 51.63 -24.91 8.60
N GLY A 55 50.92 -24.81 7.47
CA GLY A 55 51.29 -24.49 6.10
C GLY A 55 50.74 -25.62 5.23
N GLU A 56 49.66 -25.40 4.47
CA GLU A 56 49.40 -26.24 3.30
C GLU A 56 48.48 -25.56 2.28
N LYS A 57 48.96 -25.59 1.04
CA LYS A 57 48.36 -25.02 -0.16
C LYS A 57 47.40 -26.05 -0.73
N HIS A 58 46.17 -25.65 -1.05
CA HIS A 58 45.39 -26.33 -2.09
C HIS A 58 44.82 -25.32 -3.09
N SER A 59 45.53 -25.29 -4.21
CA SER A 59 45.19 -25.02 -5.60
C SER A 59 43.76 -24.60 -5.94
N ALA A 60 43.71 -23.49 -6.68
CA ALA A 60 42.69 -23.17 -7.65
C ALA A 60 42.48 -24.31 -8.65
N ILE A 61 41.22 -24.59 -8.98
CA ILE A 61 40.85 -25.33 -10.19
C ILE A 61 39.75 -24.54 -10.90
N ASN A 62 40.09 -24.18 -12.13
CA ASN A 62 39.27 -23.57 -13.16
C ASN A 62 38.02 -24.38 -13.51
N SER A 63 37.00 -23.70 -14.03
CA SER A 63 36.32 -24.01 -15.30
C SER A 63 34.85 -23.59 -15.23
N THR A 64 34.15 -23.16 -16.29
CA THR A 64 34.42 -22.70 -17.65
C THR A 64 33.01 -22.34 -18.14
N ASP A 65 32.86 -21.17 -18.74
CA ASP A 65 31.65 -20.78 -19.47
C ASP A 65 31.34 -21.77 -20.60
N ILE A 66 30.12 -22.28 -20.66
CA ILE A 66 29.57 -22.86 -21.88
C ILE A 66 28.26 -22.14 -22.18
N ALA A 67 28.36 -21.21 -23.13
CA ALA A 67 27.25 -20.74 -23.92
C ALA A 67 26.67 -21.93 -24.71
N VAL A 68 25.38 -22.17 -24.57
CA VAL A 68 24.63 -23.02 -25.50
C VAL A 68 23.54 -22.14 -26.10
N ASP A 69 23.83 -21.69 -27.32
CA ASP A 69 22.83 -21.31 -28.31
C ASP A 69 21.87 -22.48 -28.51
N SER A 70 20.58 -22.19 -28.45
CA SER A 70 19.55 -23.07 -29.00
C SER A 70 18.42 -22.23 -29.56
N ASN A 71 18.57 -21.94 -30.85
CA ASN A 71 17.50 -21.66 -31.79
C ASN A 71 16.33 -22.62 -31.58
N VAL A 72 15.15 -22.09 -31.30
CA VAL A 72 13.88 -22.73 -31.65
C VAL A 72 12.99 -21.70 -32.32
N ILE A 73 12.82 -21.96 -33.62
CA ILE A 73 11.84 -21.38 -34.54
C ILE A 73 10.43 -21.71 -34.04
N SER A 74 9.53 -20.73 -34.05
CA SER A 74 8.10 -20.98 -34.22
C SER A 74 7.47 -19.74 -34.86
N ASP A 75 7.38 -19.79 -36.18
CA ASP A 75 6.53 -18.95 -37.00
C ASP A 75 5.07 -19.12 -36.58
N MET A 76 4.41 -18.02 -36.22
CA MET A 76 2.95 -17.95 -36.15
C MET A 76 2.50 -16.86 -37.12
N SER A 77 2.01 -17.34 -38.26
CA SER A 77 1.28 -16.60 -39.28
C SER A 77 0.04 -15.92 -38.68
N GLY A 78 0.04 -14.59 -38.67
CA GLY A 78 -1.14 -13.77 -38.40
C GLY A 78 -1.83 -13.43 -39.71
N ASN A 79 -3.02 -13.98 -39.92
CA ASN A 79 -3.90 -13.69 -41.04
C ASN A 79 -4.50 -12.28 -40.86
N GLU A 80 -4.25 -11.40 -41.81
CA GLU A 80 -4.83 -10.05 -41.87
C GLU A 80 -6.21 -10.14 -42.51
N LEU A 81 -7.25 -10.06 -41.68
CA LEU A 81 -8.65 -9.94 -42.08
C LEU A 81 -8.96 -8.46 -42.35
N GLU A 82 -9.07 -8.10 -43.62
CA GLU A 82 -9.71 -6.85 -44.07
C GLU A 82 -11.18 -6.85 -43.60
N SER A 83 -11.49 -6.00 -42.62
CA SER A 83 -12.88 -5.61 -42.34
C SER A 83 -13.11 -4.22 -42.89
N LYS A 84 -13.90 -4.18 -43.97
CA LYS A 84 -14.48 -2.96 -44.53
C LYS A 84 -15.38 -2.31 -43.49
N ALA A 85 -15.08 -1.07 -43.12
CA ALA A 85 -16.00 -0.19 -42.43
C ALA A 85 -16.43 0.92 -43.40
N GLU A 86 -17.68 0.85 -43.85
CA GLU A 86 -18.36 1.93 -44.54
C GLU A 86 -18.76 3.04 -43.56
N PRO A 87 -18.89 4.31 -44.02
CA PRO A 87 -19.18 5.45 -43.18
C PRO A 87 -20.68 5.61 -42.96
N SER A 88 -21.13 5.60 -41.71
CA SER A 88 -22.47 6.04 -41.32
C SER A 88 -22.39 7.46 -40.76
N THR A 89 -22.84 8.44 -41.55
CA THR A 89 -23.20 9.76 -41.07
C THR A 89 -24.59 10.07 -41.60
N ASP A 90 -25.61 9.90 -40.76
CA ASP A 90 -26.96 10.37 -41.05
C ASP A 90 -27.27 11.49 -40.05
N ILE A 91 -27.37 12.71 -40.57
CA ILE A 91 -27.38 13.96 -39.83
C ILE A 91 -28.81 14.48 -39.78
N SER A 92 -29.31 14.62 -38.54
CA SER A 92 -30.33 15.56 -38.07
C SER A 92 -31.69 15.62 -38.78
N ASN A 93 -32.70 15.05 -38.11
CA ASN A 93 -34.05 15.61 -38.07
C ASN A 93 -34.23 16.37 -36.75
N LEU A 94 -33.88 17.66 -36.71
CA LEU A 94 -34.28 18.56 -35.63
C LEU A 94 -35.54 19.31 -36.05
N LYS A 95 -36.63 18.90 -35.43
CA LYS A 95 -37.99 19.40 -35.61
C LYS A 95 -38.11 20.78 -34.97
N ASN A 96 -38.41 21.78 -35.79
CA ASN A 96 -38.85 23.11 -35.35
C ASN A 96 -40.08 23.00 -34.45
N ILE A 97 -40.00 23.53 -33.23
CA ILE A 97 -41.16 23.94 -32.45
C ILE A 97 -41.00 25.43 -32.22
N ALA A 98 -41.79 26.21 -32.96
CA ALA A 98 -42.06 27.60 -32.69
C ALA A 98 -42.98 27.69 -31.45
N ALA A 99 -42.53 28.43 -30.44
CA ALA A 99 -43.40 28.90 -29.37
C ALA A 99 -43.05 30.37 -29.10
N GLU A 100 -44.08 31.19 -29.19
CA GLU A 100 -44.10 32.63 -29.00
C GLU A 100 -43.49 33.04 -27.66
N SER A 101 -42.63 34.05 -27.67
CA SER A 101 -42.21 34.78 -26.48
C SER A 101 -42.70 36.22 -26.56
N LYS A 102 -43.47 36.62 -25.55
CA LYS A 102 -43.74 38.01 -25.14
C LYS A 102 -43.10 38.25 -23.76
N PRO A 103 -42.82 39.52 -23.40
CA PRO A 103 -41.58 39.91 -22.73
C PRO A 103 -41.61 39.95 -21.20
N GLU A 104 -40.40 40.07 -20.65
CA GLU A 104 -39.90 40.19 -19.27
C GLU A 104 -40.75 40.97 -18.25
N PRO A 105 -40.40 40.84 -16.96
CA PRO A 105 -39.72 42.00 -16.36
C PRO A 105 -38.44 41.68 -15.58
N SER A 106 -37.52 42.65 -15.70
CA SER A 106 -36.32 42.96 -14.92
C SER A 106 -36.36 42.53 -13.45
N HIS A 107 -35.35 41.76 -13.04
CA HIS A 107 -34.79 41.85 -11.69
C HIS A 107 -33.26 41.77 -11.74
N GLN A 108 -32.67 42.87 -11.28
CA GLN A 108 -31.26 43.07 -10.97
C GLN A 108 -30.93 42.26 -9.70
N GLY A 109 -30.02 41.30 -9.84
CA GLY A 109 -29.51 40.51 -8.73
C GLY A 109 -28.04 40.21 -8.98
N ASP A 110 -27.19 40.74 -8.10
CA ASP A 110 -25.77 40.43 -8.04
C ASP A 110 -25.58 38.94 -7.75
N ILE A 111 -25.12 38.18 -8.75
CA ILE A 111 -24.66 36.81 -8.58
C ILE A 111 -23.16 36.86 -8.31
N SER A 112 -22.80 36.98 -7.03
CA SER A 112 -21.51 36.52 -6.52
C SER A 112 -21.43 35.02 -6.78
N VAL A 113 -20.69 34.63 -7.83
CA VAL A 113 -20.29 33.24 -8.03
C VAL A 113 -19.08 33.01 -7.14
N GLU A 114 -19.37 32.68 -5.87
CA GLU A 114 -18.44 32.05 -4.97
C GLU A 114 -18.21 30.62 -5.52
N GLY A 115 -17.16 30.48 -6.33
CA GLY A 115 -16.72 29.19 -6.86
C GLY A 115 -16.22 28.32 -5.73
N GLY A 116 -17.13 27.49 -5.19
CA GLY A 116 -16.86 26.55 -4.13
C GLY A 116 -15.68 25.64 -4.45
N ASN A 117 -14.76 25.55 -3.49
CA ASN A 117 -13.75 24.52 -3.42
C ASN A 117 -14.43 23.15 -3.40
N HIS A 118 -14.50 22.49 -4.55
CA HIS A 118 -14.79 21.07 -4.58
C HIS A 118 -13.58 20.36 -3.95
N GLY A 119 -13.79 19.87 -2.74
CA GLY A 119 -12.91 18.90 -2.10
C GLY A 119 -12.72 17.74 -3.05
N GLU A 120 -11.55 17.72 -3.66
CA GLU A 120 -11.02 16.63 -4.46
C GLU A 120 -10.82 15.45 -3.51
N ALA A 121 -11.89 14.69 -3.32
CA ALA A 121 -11.82 13.40 -2.67
C ALA A 121 -10.91 12.53 -3.54
N ASP A 122 -9.66 12.39 -3.09
CA ASP A 122 -8.63 11.47 -3.54
C ASP A 122 -9.26 10.13 -3.92
N SER A 123 -9.63 10.03 -5.19
CA SER A 123 -10.29 8.87 -5.79
C SER A 123 -9.21 7.93 -6.30
N ARG A 124 -8.23 7.65 -5.43
CA ARG A 124 -7.20 6.66 -5.68
C ARG A 124 -7.86 5.32 -6.02
N PRO A 125 -7.38 4.60 -7.04
CA PRO A 125 -8.02 3.38 -7.48
C PRO A 125 -8.17 2.37 -6.34
N LYS A 126 -9.40 1.87 -6.13
CA LYS A 126 -9.81 0.79 -5.19
C LYS A 126 -8.98 -0.51 -5.30
N GLN A 127 -8.08 -0.61 -6.27
CA GLN A 127 -7.19 -1.73 -6.52
C GLN A 127 -6.05 -1.84 -5.50
N GLU A 128 -5.71 -0.75 -4.79
CA GLU A 128 -4.74 -0.77 -3.68
C GLU A 128 -5.12 -1.77 -2.57
N GLY A 129 -6.42 -2.05 -2.38
CA GLY A 129 -6.89 -3.00 -1.36
C GLY A 129 -6.40 -4.44 -1.58
N SER A 130 -6.33 -4.87 -2.85
CA SER A 130 -5.89 -6.22 -3.23
C SER A 130 -4.38 -6.40 -3.02
N GLU A 131 -3.57 -5.46 -3.51
CA GLU A 131 -2.11 -5.50 -3.35
C GLU A 131 -1.71 -5.37 -1.88
N ARG A 132 -2.34 -4.45 -1.14
CA ARG A 132 -2.05 -4.24 0.28
C ARG A 132 -2.37 -5.48 1.11
N THR A 133 -3.48 -6.16 0.81
CA THR A 133 -3.83 -7.44 1.44
C THR A 133 -2.81 -8.54 1.10
N ALA A 134 -2.37 -8.63 -0.17
CA ALA A 134 -1.33 -9.57 -0.58
C ALA A 134 0.01 -9.31 0.13
N ARG A 135 0.43 -8.05 0.28
CA ARG A 135 1.65 -7.65 1.01
C ARG A 135 1.57 -8.02 2.49
N VAL A 136 0.44 -7.75 3.15
CA VAL A 136 0.24 -8.09 4.56
C VAL A 136 0.29 -9.60 4.78
N SER A 137 -0.40 -10.36 3.93
CA SER A 137 -0.41 -11.84 4.01
C SER A 137 0.98 -12.43 3.78
N PHE A 138 1.72 -11.93 2.78
CA PHE A 138 3.11 -12.34 2.52
C PHE A 138 4.01 -12.06 3.74
N LYS A 139 3.92 -10.85 4.32
CA LYS A 139 4.72 -10.48 5.50
C LYS A 139 4.41 -11.35 6.72
N SER A 140 3.13 -11.62 6.98
CA SER A 140 2.71 -12.50 8.08
C SER A 140 3.29 -13.91 7.93
N LYS A 141 3.32 -14.46 6.71
CA LYS A 141 3.87 -15.79 6.44
C LYS A 141 5.40 -15.84 6.52
N CYS A 142 6.10 -14.77 6.13
CA CYS A 142 7.54 -14.65 6.38
C CYS A 142 7.86 -14.70 7.88
N GLN A 143 7.10 -13.98 8.71
CA GLN A 143 7.29 -13.99 10.17
C GLN A 143 7.05 -15.39 10.76
N GLU A 144 6.05 -16.11 10.27
CA GLU A 144 5.79 -17.49 10.68
C GLU A 144 6.97 -18.41 10.35
N LEU A 145 7.54 -18.29 9.15
CA LEU A 145 8.71 -19.07 8.72
C LEU A 145 9.96 -18.73 9.56
N ASP A 146 10.18 -17.45 9.86
CA ASP A 146 11.29 -17.00 10.71
C ASP A 146 11.15 -17.56 12.15
N SER A 147 9.92 -17.61 12.67
CA SER A 147 9.63 -18.24 13.96
C SER A 147 9.95 -19.74 13.94
N VAL A 148 9.49 -20.46 12.91
CA VAL A 148 9.77 -21.91 12.74
C VAL A 148 11.29 -22.17 12.61
N LYS A 149 11.99 -21.32 11.86
CA LYS A 149 13.45 -21.40 11.71
C LYS A 149 14.17 -21.16 13.04
N SER A 150 13.71 -20.20 13.83
CA SER A 150 14.24 -19.92 15.17
C SER A 150 14.03 -21.10 16.12
N THR A 151 12.84 -21.68 16.14
CA THR A 151 12.57 -22.89 16.96
C THR A 151 13.40 -24.08 16.50
N MET A 152 13.56 -24.28 15.19
CA MET A 152 14.37 -25.36 14.63
C MET A 152 15.86 -25.17 14.95
N ASN A 153 16.38 -23.94 14.88
CA ASN A 153 17.76 -23.64 15.30
C ASN A 153 17.95 -23.89 16.80
N ARG A 154 16.97 -23.57 17.65
CA ARG A 154 17.03 -23.92 19.08
C ARG A 154 17.08 -25.44 19.29
N LEU A 155 16.24 -26.20 18.59
CA LEU A 155 16.20 -27.66 18.68
C LEU A 155 17.49 -28.31 18.16
N ASN A 156 18.04 -27.81 17.05
CA ASN A 156 19.29 -28.32 16.46
C ASN A 156 20.55 -27.98 17.27
N ASN A 157 20.53 -26.87 18.03
CA ASN A 157 21.65 -26.44 18.86
C ASN A 157 21.65 -27.05 20.27
N THR A 158 20.68 -27.91 20.59
CA THR A 158 20.70 -28.68 21.84
C THR A 158 21.73 -29.80 21.71
N ILE A 159 22.99 -29.53 22.09
CA ILE A 159 23.96 -30.59 22.38
C ILE A 159 23.34 -31.41 23.51
N SER A 160 23.04 -32.69 23.25
CA SER A 160 22.43 -33.52 24.28
C SER A 160 23.39 -33.64 25.45
N VAL A 161 22.85 -33.68 26.67
CA VAL A 161 23.63 -34.05 27.87
C VAL A 161 24.39 -35.37 27.61
N GLY A 162 23.78 -36.29 26.85
CA GLY A 162 24.40 -37.54 26.43
C GLY A 162 25.61 -37.37 25.49
N ASP A 163 25.61 -36.38 24.60
CA ASP A 163 26.74 -36.11 23.70
C ASP A 163 27.92 -35.51 24.45
N ILE A 164 27.63 -34.65 25.43
CA ILE A 164 28.64 -34.10 26.35
C ILE A 164 29.22 -35.22 27.23
N ASP A 165 28.38 -36.11 27.74
CA ASP A 165 28.80 -37.24 28.57
C ASP A 165 29.66 -38.23 27.77
N ASN A 166 29.30 -38.53 26.53
CA ASN A 166 30.12 -39.37 25.65
C ASN A 166 31.48 -38.71 25.32
N LYS A 167 31.50 -37.40 25.07
CA LYS A 167 32.75 -36.67 24.80
C LYS A 167 33.65 -36.60 26.03
N ILE A 168 33.09 -36.35 27.21
CA ILE A 168 33.83 -36.39 28.49
C ILE A 168 34.43 -37.78 28.68
N ARG A 169 33.63 -38.84 28.53
CA ARG A 169 34.10 -40.22 28.72
C ARG A 169 35.22 -40.59 27.76
N ASN A 170 35.13 -40.17 26.49
CA ASN A 170 36.18 -40.42 25.51
C ASN A 170 37.49 -39.71 25.88
N MET A 171 37.41 -38.45 26.30
CA MET A 171 38.59 -37.70 26.73
C MET A 171 39.20 -38.24 28.03
N GLU A 172 38.36 -38.66 28.98
CA GLU A 172 38.82 -39.32 30.21
C GLU A 172 39.51 -40.66 29.89
N HIS A 173 38.99 -41.43 28.93
CA HIS A 173 39.61 -42.66 28.46
C HIS A 173 40.99 -42.40 27.82
N MET A 174 41.10 -41.38 26.95
CA MET A 174 42.40 -40.99 26.36
C MET A 174 43.44 -40.68 27.44
N ILE A 175 43.07 -39.92 28.47
CA ILE A 175 43.99 -39.60 29.59
C ILE A 175 44.40 -40.87 30.36
N GLN A 176 43.46 -41.80 30.59
CA GLN A 176 43.70 -42.97 31.45
C GLN A 176 44.44 -44.11 30.74
N HIS A 177 44.29 -44.22 29.42
CA HIS A 177 44.67 -45.43 28.69
C HIS A 177 45.56 -45.17 27.48
N GLU A 178 45.77 -43.92 27.09
CA GLU A 178 46.71 -43.55 26.03
C GLU A 178 47.93 -42.83 26.61
N THR A 179 49.09 -43.03 25.99
CA THR A 179 50.31 -42.35 26.40
C THR A 179 50.38 -41.00 25.71
N LEU A 180 50.08 -39.93 26.45
CA LEU A 180 50.04 -38.56 25.94
C LEU A 180 51.19 -37.73 26.52
N PRO A 181 51.75 -36.78 25.76
CA PRO A 181 52.65 -35.79 26.31
C PRO A 181 51.89 -34.85 27.28
N LEU A 182 52.60 -34.39 28.32
CA LEU A 182 52.01 -33.66 29.45
C LEU A 182 51.23 -32.39 29.05
N ASN A 183 51.55 -31.78 27.92
CA ASN A 183 50.85 -30.62 27.38
C ASN A 183 49.45 -30.97 26.83
N GLU A 184 49.31 -32.09 26.13
CA GLU A 184 48.05 -32.58 25.59
C GLU A 184 47.12 -33.05 26.71
N GLU A 185 47.65 -33.80 27.68
CA GLU A 185 46.90 -34.24 28.86
C GLU A 185 46.34 -33.04 29.64
N LYS A 186 47.17 -32.02 29.90
CA LYS A 186 46.73 -30.77 30.56
C LYS A 186 45.64 -30.05 29.76
N GLN A 187 45.71 -30.08 28.43
CA GLN A 187 44.71 -29.46 27.58
C GLN A 187 43.38 -30.24 27.60
N LEU A 188 43.42 -31.57 27.58
CA LEU A 188 42.24 -32.42 27.72
C LEU A 188 41.55 -32.22 29.08
N ILE A 189 42.33 -32.11 30.17
CA ILE A 189 41.79 -31.83 31.51
C ILE A 189 41.03 -30.49 31.56
N ARG A 190 41.57 -29.43 30.92
CA ARG A 190 40.89 -28.13 30.83
C ARG A 190 39.58 -28.23 30.05
N GLN A 191 39.59 -28.91 28.90
CA GLN A 191 38.40 -29.13 28.08
C GLN A 191 37.34 -29.98 28.81
N ILE A 192 37.73 -31.04 29.53
CA ILE A 192 36.80 -31.83 30.36
C ILE A 192 36.15 -30.94 31.42
N LYS A 193 36.92 -30.04 32.05
CA LYS A 193 36.39 -29.11 33.05
C LYS A 193 35.36 -28.15 32.46
N GLN A 194 35.63 -27.59 31.27
CA GLN A 194 34.69 -26.73 30.54
C GLN A 194 33.43 -27.51 30.12
N LEU A 195 33.59 -28.72 29.60
CA LEU A 195 32.47 -29.59 29.21
C LEU A 195 31.59 -29.95 30.43
N LYS A 196 32.19 -30.25 31.58
CA LYS A 196 31.45 -30.51 32.84
C LYS A 196 30.68 -29.27 33.33
N GLN A 197 31.25 -28.08 33.18
CA GLN A 197 30.56 -26.83 33.50
C GLN A 197 29.37 -26.59 32.55
N ASN A 198 29.59 -26.65 31.23
CA ASN A 198 28.53 -26.51 30.23
C ASN A 198 27.41 -27.55 30.43
N ARG A 199 27.76 -28.79 30.76
CA ARG A 199 26.80 -29.85 31.11
C ARG A 199 25.90 -29.42 32.27
N GLY A 200 26.46 -28.82 33.32
CA GLY A 200 25.70 -28.32 34.47
C GLY A 200 24.74 -27.19 34.10
N GLU A 201 25.17 -26.27 33.25
CA GLU A 201 24.34 -25.17 32.74
C GLU A 201 23.18 -25.70 31.88
N ILE A 202 23.46 -26.61 30.94
CA ILE A 202 22.46 -27.27 30.10
C ILE A 202 21.51 -28.11 30.95
N SER A 203 22.02 -28.85 31.94
CA SER A 203 21.21 -29.65 32.85
C SER A 203 20.34 -28.79 33.76
N SER A 204 20.76 -27.56 34.11
CA SER A 204 19.91 -26.60 34.82
C SER A 204 18.82 -25.99 33.94
N ILE A 205 19.07 -25.81 32.64
CA ILE A 205 18.07 -25.33 31.67
C ILE A 205 17.06 -26.44 31.40
N ILE A 206 17.53 -27.67 31.18
CA ILE A 206 16.70 -28.87 30.97
C ILE A 206 15.95 -29.24 32.24
N GLY A 207 16.53 -29.16 33.44
CA GLY A 207 15.83 -29.46 34.70
C GLY A 207 14.67 -28.50 35.00
N LYS A 208 14.65 -27.31 34.40
CA LYS A 208 13.49 -26.40 34.39
C LYS A 208 12.48 -26.74 33.29
N GLN A 209 12.87 -27.58 32.34
CA GLN A 209 12.10 -28.04 31.17
C GLN A 209 11.53 -29.47 31.35
N ASP A 210 12.17 -30.30 32.20
CA ASP A 210 11.91 -31.72 32.52
C ASP A 210 10.66 -31.96 33.39
N GLN A 211 9.83 -30.93 33.57
CA GLN A 211 8.41 -31.13 33.91
C GLN A 211 7.58 -31.53 32.68
N SER A 212 8.18 -31.67 31.50
CA SER A 212 7.55 -32.15 30.26
C SER A 212 8.38 -33.28 29.60
N GLN A 213 7.71 -34.32 29.10
CA GLN A 213 8.21 -35.66 28.76
C GLN A 213 9.02 -35.75 27.42
N GLN A 214 10.15 -35.04 27.32
CA GLN A 214 10.53 -34.41 26.05
C GLN A 214 11.39 -35.17 25.00
N SER A 215 12.05 -36.32 25.25
CA SER A 215 13.11 -36.78 24.30
C SER A 215 12.61 -37.49 23.03
N THR A 216 11.55 -38.30 23.11
CA THR A 216 10.88 -38.87 21.91
C THR A 216 9.99 -37.81 21.24
N GLU A 217 9.33 -36.97 22.03
CA GLU A 217 8.57 -35.82 21.55
C GLU A 217 9.45 -34.81 20.80
N GLN A 218 10.75 -34.71 21.10
CA GLN A 218 11.68 -33.83 20.40
C GLN A 218 11.96 -34.26 18.96
N ASN A 219 12.13 -35.56 18.70
CA ASN A 219 12.34 -36.05 17.32
C ASN A 219 11.07 -35.90 16.49
N ASP A 220 9.91 -36.25 17.04
CA ASP A 220 8.61 -36.02 16.41
C ASP A 220 8.37 -34.52 16.19
N SER A 221 8.77 -33.67 17.16
CA SER A 221 8.71 -32.21 17.03
C SER A 221 9.64 -31.68 15.94
N ILE A 222 10.84 -32.24 15.72
CA ILE A 222 11.75 -31.80 14.65
C ILE A 222 11.16 -32.19 13.28
N GLU A 223 10.59 -33.39 13.16
CA GLU A 223 9.94 -33.84 11.94
C GLU A 223 8.74 -32.95 11.59
N GLU A 224 7.88 -32.65 12.57
CA GLU A 224 6.72 -31.77 12.38
C GLU A 224 7.13 -30.32 12.04
N GLN A 225 8.16 -29.77 12.69
CA GLN A 225 8.70 -28.44 12.34
C GLN A 225 9.28 -28.43 10.91
N THR A 226 9.90 -29.53 10.47
CA THR A 226 10.42 -29.67 9.11
C THR A 226 9.28 -29.72 8.08
N LYS A 227 8.22 -30.52 8.34
CA LYS A 227 7.02 -30.56 7.50
C LYS A 227 6.35 -29.18 7.40
N ARG A 228 6.19 -28.50 8.54
CA ARG A 228 5.66 -27.14 8.61
C ARG A 228 6.51 -26.15 7.81
N SER A 229 7.83 -26.20 7.93
CA SER A 229 8.76 -25.36 7.17
C SER A 229 8.62 -25.57 5.66
N VAL A 230 8.55 -26.83 5.21
CA VAL A 230 8.34 -27.15 3.77
C VAL A 230 6.99 -26.64 3.28
N HIS A 231 5.93 -26.80 4.07
CA HIS A 231 4.60 -26.29 3.73
C HIS A 231 4.60 -24.76 3.62
N LEU A 232 5.15 -24.06 4.60
CA LEU A 232 5.24 -22.59 4.61
C LEU A 232 6.05 -22.06 3.43
N LYS A 233 7.12 -22.74 3.01
CA LYS A 233 7.87 -22.35 1.80
C LYS A 233 6.99 -22.40 0.55
N LYS A 234 6.22 -23.48 0.36
CA LYS A 234 5.29 -23.62 -0.77
C LYS A 234 4.21 -22.53 -0.76
N GLU A 235 3.63 -22.25 0.41
CA GLU A 235 2.68 -21.14 0.55
C GLU A 235 3.35 -19.80 0.22
N LEU A 236 4.56 -19.54 0.72
CA LEU A 236 5.29 -18.29 0.50
C LEU A 236 5.59 -18.07 -0.99
N ASP A 237 6.00 -19.12 -1.72
CA ASP A 237 6.21 -19.05 -3.16
C ASP A 237 4.91 -18.73 -3.92
N LEU A 238 3.79 -19.33 -3.52
CA LEU A 238 2.47 -19.01 -4.08
C LEU A 238 2.08 -17.55 -3.78
N LEU A 239 2.26 -17.09 -2.55
CA LEU A 239 1.97 -15.71 -2.15
C LEU A 239 2.88 -14.71 -2.86
N ARG A 240 4.16 -15.03 -3.10
CA ARG A 240 5.08 -14.19 -3.87
C ARG A 240 4.59 -13.99 -5.30
N ASN A 241 4.18 -15.07 -5.96
CA ASN A 241 3.63 -14.99 -7.33
C ASN A 241 2.35 -14.16 -7.37
N ASN A 242 1.47 -14.33 -6.39
CA ASN A 242 0.23 -13.55 -6.29
C ASN A 242 0.51 -12.07 -6.01
N LEU A 243 1.47 -11.75 -5.14
CA LEU A 243 1.91 -10.39 -4.87
C LEU A 243 2.45 -9.73 -6.13
N GLN A 244 3.32 -10.41 -6.88
CA GLN A 244 3.87 -9.88 -8.13
C GLN A 244 2.76 -9.59 -9.16
N LYS A 245 1.77 -10.47 -9.29
CA LYS A 245 0.60 -10.25 -10.16
C LYS A 245 -0.26 -9.06 -9.70
N ALA A 246 -0.45 -8.91 -8.39
CA ALA A 246 -1.19 -7.78 -7.84
C ALA A 246 -0.44 -6.46 -8.10
N GLU A 247 0.87 -6.42 -7.87
CA GLU A 247 1.72 -5.25 -8.12
C GLU A 247 1.73 -4.83 -9.60
N THR A 248 1.81 -5.79 -10.53
CA THR A 248 1.75 -5.45 -11.97
C THR A 248 0.37 -4.93 -12.35
N ALA A 249 -0.70 -5.51 -11.81
CA ALA A 249 -2.06 -5.04 -12.03
C ALA A 249 -2.28 -3.60 -11.49
N THR A 250 -1.79 -3.30 -10.29
CA THR A 250 -1.86 -1.95 -9.72
C THR A 250 -1.06 -0.95 -10.56
N LYS A 251 0.16 -1.30 -11.00
CA LYS A 251 0.97 -0.42 -11.86
C LYS A 251 0.28 -0.09 -13.18
N VAL A 252 -0.36 -1.08 -13.81
CA VAL A 252 -1.14 -0.88 -15.04
C VAL A 252 -2.35 0.02 -14.77
N ALA A 253 -3.06 -0.20 -13.66
CA ALA A 253 -4.21 0.62 -13.29
C ALA A 253 -3.81 2.07 -12.96
N GLN A 254 -2.70 2.27 -12.25
CA GLN A 254 -2.16 3.59 -11.93
C GLN A 254 -1.82 4.35 -13.20
N LYS A 255 -1.10 3.72 -14.14
CA LYS A 255 -0.78 4.37 -15.42
C LYS A 255 -2.03 4.82 -16.17
N LYS A 256 -3.05 3.97 -16.23
CA LYS A 256 -4.34 4.33 -16.86
C LYS A 256 -5.02 5.50 -16.14
N TYR A 257 -4.99 5.51 -14.82
CA TYR A 257 -5.54 6.62 -14.04
C TYR A 257 -4.82 7.93 -14.37
N ASP A 258 -3.48 7.92 -14.37
CA ASP A 258 -2.66 9.10 -14.70
C ASP A 258 -2.95 9.59 -16.13
N ASP A 259 -3.00 8.67 -17.12
CA ASP A 259 -3.31 8.98 -18.51
C ASP A 259 -4.72 9.61 -18.67
N GLU A 260 -5.73 9.16 -17.93
CA GLU A 260 -7.08 9.74 -17.95
C GLU A 260 -7.17 11.06 -17.18
N TRP A 261 -6.41 11.21 -16.11
CA TRP A 261 -6.30 12.44 -15.36
C TRP A 261 -5.74 13.58 -16.21
N ASP A 262 -4.68 13.30 -16.98
CA ASP A 262 -4.09 14.27 -17.91
C ASP A 262 -5.09 14.72 -18.97
N LYS A 263 -5.87 13.79 -19.54
CA LYS A 263 -6.95 14.12 -20.51
C LYS A 263 -8.04 14.97 -19.88
N LEU A 264 -8.44 14.66 -18.64
CA LEU A 264 -9.45 15.43 -17.91
C LEU A 264 -8.97 16.87 -17.66
N SER A 265 -7.72 17.01 -17.21
CA SER A 265 -7.08 18.31 -17.00
C SER A 265 -7.02 19.13 -18.29
N GLU A 266 -6.65 18.52 -19.41
CA GLU A 266 -6.66 19.19 -20.71
C GLU A 266 -8.07 19.64 -21.11
N LEU A 267 -9.06 18.76 -20.97
CA LEU A 267 -10.45 19.07 -21.30
C LEU A 267 -11.00 20.22 -20.45
N GLN A 268 -10.68 20.22 -19.15
CA GLN A 268 -11.05 21.29 -18.23
C GLN A 268 -10.37 22.61 -18.62
N GLY A 269 -9.11 22.57 -19.05
CA GLY A 269 -8.40 23.73 -19.60
C GLY A 269 -9.12 24.31 -20.83
N ARG A 270 -9.50 23.45 -21.79
CA ARG A 270 -10.25 23.86 -22.99
C ARG A 270 -11.62 24.44 -22.64
N PHE A 271 -12.34 23.82 -21.70
CA PHE A 271 -13.63 24.31 -21.22
C PHE A 271 -13.51 25.72 -20.64
N ASN A 272 -12.52 25.96 -19.79
CA ASN A 272 -12.31 27.28 -19.18
C ASN A 272 -12.02 28.37 -20.23
N VAL A 273 -11.23 28.04 -21.26
CA VAL A 273 -10.97 28.97 -22.37
C VAL A 273 -12.25 29.27 -23.15
N ALA A 274 -13.02 28.25 -23.51
CA ALA A 274 -14.29 28.41 -24.22
C ALA A 274 -15.30 29.21 -23.39
N ASP A 275 -15.36 28.95 -22.08
CA ASP A 275 -16.25 29.67 -21.17
C ASP A 275 -15.87 31.15 -21.05
N ARG A 276 -14.58 31.46 -20.95
CA ARG A 276 -14.09 32.84 -20.96
C ARG A 276 -14.50 33.58 -22.24
N ILE A 277 -14.30 32.97 -23.40
CA ILE A 277 -14.69 33.54 -24.70
C ILE A 277 -16.20 33.79 -24.73
N ARG A 278 -17.00 32.81 -24.27
CA ARG A 278 -18.46 32.94 -24.19
C ARG A 278 -18.85 34.11 -23.29
N GLN A 279 -18.26 34.25 -22.11
CA GLN A 279 -18.53 35.36 -21.18
C GLN A 279 -18.15 36.72 -21.78
N GLU A 280 -17.02 36.81 -22.48
CA GLU A 280 -16.58 38.02 -23.19
C GLU A 280 -17.58 38.42 -24.28
N ALA A 281 -18.01 37.46 -25.10
CA ALA A 281 -19.02 37.71 -26.15
C ALA A 281 -20.35 38.20 -25.56
N TYR A 282 -20.80 37.62 -24.44
CA TYR A 282 -22.00 38.10 -23.74
C TYR A 282 -21.84 39.52 -23.20
N THR A 283 -20.67 39.86 -22.68
CA THR A 283 -20.37 41.20 -22.17
C THR A 283 -20.39 42.22 -23.31
N ASN A 284 -19.76 41.90 -24.44
CA ASN A 284 -19.74 42.74 -25.64
C ASN A 284 -21.15 42.96 -26.21
N LEU A 285 -21.95 41.89 -26.31
CA LEU A 285 -23.34 41.99 -26.76
C LEU A 285 -24.17 42.90 -25.86
N ARG A 286 -24.01 42.78 -24.54
CA ARG A 286 -24.71 43.64 -23.57
C ARG A 286 -24.31 45.10 -23.74
N ALA A 287 -23.02 45.38 -23.94
CA ALA A 287 -22.53 46.74 -24.16
C ALA A 287 -23.11 47.35 -25.44
N LEU A 288 -23.09 46.62 -26.57
CA LEU A 288 -23.66 47.07 -27.84
C LEU A 288 -25.17 47.35 -27.73
N LYS A 289 -25.91 46.49 -27.03
CA LYS A 289 -27.34 46.70 -26.79
C LYS A 289 -27.58 47.97 -25.97
N SER A 290 -26.76 48.22 -24.95
CA SER A 290 -26.84 49.45 -24.15
C SER A 290 -26.55 50.68 -24.99
N GLU A 291 -25.50 50.65 -25.81
CA GLU A 291 -25.13 51.76 -26.70
C GLU A 291 -26.23 52.09 -27.71
N LEU A 292 -26.84 51.04 -28.30
CA LEU A 292 -27.97 51.21 -29.21
C LEU A 292 -29.17 51.86 -28.50
N HIS A 293 -29.49 51.43 -27.28
CA HIS A 293 -30.58 52.02 -26.50
C HIS A 293 -30.33 53.49 -26.16
N GLU A 294 -29.10 53.85 -25.78
CA GLU A 294 -28.72 55.25 -25.51
C GLU A 294 -28.82 56.12 -26.77
N LYS A 295 -28.30 55.64 -27.90
CA LYS A 295 -28.39 56.33 -29.19
C LYS A 295 -29.84 56.56 -29.61
N LEU A 296 -30.68 55.52 -29.50
CA LEU A 296 -32.10 55.60 -29.83
C LEU A 296 -32.82 56.62 -28.93
N TYR A 297 -32.54 56.59 -27.62
CA TYR A 297 -33.10 57.55 -26.67
C TYR A 297 -32.74 59.01 -27.02
N CYS A 298 -31.47 59.27 -27.35
CA CYS A 298 -31.00 60.60 -27.77
C CYS A 298 -31.67 61.09 -29.07
N VAL A 299 -31.87 60.19 -30.05
CA VAL A 299 -32.55 60.53 -31.31
C VAL A 299 -34.02 60.87 -31.06
N ILE A 300 -34.72 60.08 -30.25
CA ILE A 300 -36.13 60.29 -29.91
C ILE A 300 -36.31 61.63 -29.20
N THR A 301 -35.52 61.89 -28.15
CA THR A 301 -35.61 63.12 -27.35
C THR A 301 -35.33 64.37 -28.19
N LYS A 302 -34.26 64.38 -29.00
CA LYS A 302 -33.96 65.50 -29.90
C LYS A 302 -35.03 65.72 -30.96
N GLY A 303 -35.59 64.65 -31.53
CA GLY A 303 -36.71 64.73 -32.46
C GLY A 303 -37.96 65.35 -31.81
N GLN A 304 -38.26 64.97 -30.56
CA GLN A 304 -39.36 65.53 -29.77
C GLN A 304 -39.14 67.02 -29.47
N GLU A 305 -37.92 67.43 -29.09
CA GLU A 305 -37.57 68.84 -28.84
C GLU A 305 -37.75 69.72 -30.09
N LEU A 306 -37.23 69.29 -31.24
CA LEU A 306 -37.38 70.02 -32.50
C LEU A 306 -38.84 70.14 -32.94
N ALA A 307 -39.62 69.06 -32.75
CA ALA A 307 -41.05 69.06 -33.02
C ALA A 307 -41.81 70.03 -32.10
N ALA A 308 -41.52 70.02 -30.80
CA ALA A 308 -42.14 70.92 -29.83
C ALA A 308 -41.79 72.40 -30.08
N GLY A 309 -40.56 72.67 -30.56
CA GLY A 309 -40.11 74.01 -30.95
C GLY A 309 -40.65 74.51 -32.30
N GLY A 310 -41.42 73.69 -33.03
CA GLY A 310 -41.99 74.05 -34.34
C GLY A 310 -40.95 74.18 -35.47
N LYS A 311 -39.73 73.65 -35.28
CA LYS A 311 -38.62 73.79 -36.21
C LYS A 311 -38.66 72.71 -37.30
N LYS A 312 -39.60 72.85 -38.23
CA LYS A 312 -39.94 71.80 -39.21
C LYS A 312 -38.79 71.46 -40.15
N GLU A 313 -38.07 72.45 -40.64
CA GLU A 313 -36.95 72.26 -41.58
C GLU A 313 -35.74 71.58 -40.91
N GLU A 314 -35.42 71.98 -39.67
CA GLU A 314 -34.35 71.35 -38.86
C GLU A 314 -34.69 69.89 -38.51
N LEU A 315 -35.95 69.60 -38.18
CA LEU A 315 -36.43 68.24 -37.93
C LEU A 315 -36.33 67.37 -39.19
N GLN A 316 -36.73 67.91 -40.34
CA GLN A 316 -36.64 67.19 -41.62
C GLN A 316 -35.19 66.86 -41.99
N SER A 317 -34.27 67.82 -41.84
CA SER A 317 -32.83 67.57 -42.04
C SER A 317 -32.32 66.52 -41.07
N PHE A 318 -32.65 66.62 -39.78
CA PHE A 318 -32.20 65.67 -38.76
C PHE A 318 -32.66 64.23 -39.04
N CYS A 319 -33.91 64.05 -39.50
CA CYS A 319 -34.42 62.73 -39.88
C CYS A 319 -33.71 62.16 -41.12
N ILE A 320 -33.45 63.00 -42.13
CA ILE A 320 -32.73 62.59 -43.35
C ILE A 320 -31.29 62.19 -43.00
N ASP A 321 -30.59 63.00 -42.21
CA ASP A 321 -29.22 62.74 -41.78
C ASP A 321 -29.13 61.46 -40.95
N LYS A 322 -30.11 61.19 -40.07
CA LYS A 322 -30.14 59.95 -39.29
C LYS A 322 -30.40 58.72 -40.16
N ALA A 323 -31.34 58.80 -41.10
CA ALA A 323 -31.61 57.72 -42.03
C ALA A 323 -30.37 57.40 -42.88
N ILE A 324 -29.68 58.40 -43.42
CA ILE A 324 -28.48 58.20 -44.25
C ILE A 324 -27.34 57.55 -43.45
N ASN A 325 -27.07 58.03 -42.23
CA ASN A 325 -25.97 57.49 -41.42
C ASN A 325 -26.22 56.05 -40.92
N GLU A 326 -27.47 55.68 -40.61
CA GLU A 326 -27.80 54.30 -40.20
C GLU A 326 -27.62 53.27 -41.34
N PHE A 327 -27.78 53.68 -42.61
CA PHE A 327 -27.55 52.80 -43.76
C PHE A 327 -26.07 52.67 -44.16
N SER A 328 -25.22 53.63 -43.80
CA SER A 328 -23.78 53.58 -44.13
C SER A 328 -22.95 52.69 -43.20
N ASP A 329 -23.38 52.45 -41.97
CA ASP A 329 -22.65 51.60 -41.01
C ASP A 329 -22.88 50.07 -41.23
N VAL A 330 -23.69 49.69 -42.23
CA VAL A 330 -24.10 48.29 -42.51
C VAL A 330 -23.48 47.71 -43.80
N VAL A 331 -22.72 48.50 -44.58
CA VAL A 331 -22.08 48.10 -45.85
C VAL A 331 -20.56 48.10 -45.74
#